data_AF-A0A7L8UIL8-F1
#
_entry.id   AF-A0A7L8UIL8-F1
#
_cell.length_a   1.000
_cell.length_b   1.000
_cell.length_c   1.000
_cell.angle_alpha   90.00
_cell.angle_beta   90.00
_cell.angle_gamma   90.00
#
_symmetry.space_group_name_H-M   'P 1'
#
loop_
_entity.id
_entity.type
_entity.pdbx_description
1 polymer ?
#
loop_
_entity_poly.entity_id
_entity_poly.type
_entity_poly.pdbx_seq_one_letter_code
_entity_poly.pdbx_strand_id
1 'polypeptide(L)'
;MNEKDLKNIVYAFYPKNISYNAENDRYIVTEEFQRLNQVINDFDCKYKKSISEKILKEFENDYTLKNFQDFTLFHWGDRCMTFNLSIIENRELYTVSLLISVLAPYYTIKCQKNMIELLFSESRIAELEEKNLEKRNLKDIILKIESIVEEKLLYNKFPNEILNLIVEDISFQEAEIGYFKMFNAFFNNLMMTENEE
;
A
#
# COMPACT_ATOMS: atom_id res chain seq x y z
N MET A 1 -5.52 18.13 0.10
CA MET A 1 -6.07 17.97 -1.27
C MET A 1 -7.49 17.43 -1.12
N ASN A 2 -8.47 17.94 -1.88
CA ASN A 2 -9.86 17.49 -1.77
C ASN A 2 -10.15 16.29 -2.73
N GLU A 3 -11.35 15.70 -2.65
CA GLU A 3 -11.75 14.56 -3.50
C GLU A 3 -11.62 14.88 -5.00
N LYS A 4 -12.03 16.08 -5.43
CA LYS A 4 -11.98 16.51 -6.82
C LYS A 4 -10.55 16.57 -7.33
N ASP A 5 -9.64 17.11 -6.52
CA ASP A 5 -8.23 17.19 -6.86
C ASP A 5 -7.62 15.78 -7.03
N LEU A 6 -7.96 14.84 -6.14
CA LEU A 6 -7.52 13.45 -6.25
C LEU A 6 -8.10 12.76 -7.49
N LYS A 7 -9.39 12.97 -7.81
CA LYS A 7 -9.98 12.47 -9.06
C LYS A 7 -9.30 13.05 -10.31
N ASN A 8 -8.90 14.31 -10.28
CA ASN A 8 -8.14 14.91 -11.38
C ASN A 8 -6.78 14.22 -11.56
N ILE A 9 -6.11 13.82 -10.48
CA ILE A 9 -4.89 13.01 -10.57
C ILE A 9 -5.20 11.66 -11.22
N VAL A 10 -6.28 10.97 -10.82
CA VAL A 10 -6.69 9.72 -11.46
C VAL A 10 -6.86 9.93 -12.97
N TYR A 11 -7.62 10.94 -13.39
CA TYR A 11 -7.82 11.22 -14.82
C TYR A 11 -6.57 11.70 -15.57
N ALA A 12 -5.50 12.08 -14.87
CA ALA A 12 -4.22 12.39 -15.49
C ALA A 12 -3.40 11.14 -15.84
N PHE A 13 -3.74 9.98 -15.27
CA PHE A 13 -2.96 8.74 -15.36
C PHE A 13 -3.75 7.53 -15.89
N TYR A 14 -5.08 7.60 -15.87
CA TYR A 14 -5.94 6.52 -16.31
C TYR A 14 -6.91 7.01 -17.40
N PRO A 15 -6.94 6.37 -18.58
CA PRO A 15 -7.84 6.75 -19.65
C PRO A 15 -9.30 6.44 -19.32
N LYS A 16 -10.17 7.36 -19.74
CA LYS A 16 -11.60 7.32 -19.46
C LYS A 16 -12.36 6.46 -20.47
N ASN A 17 -13.28 5.63 -19.99
CA ASN A 17 -14.19 4.81 -20.79
C ASN A 17 -13.47 3.89 -21.79
N ILE A 18 -12.26 3.45 -21.47
CA ILE A 18 -11.50 2.44 -22.23
C ILE A 18 -11.21 1.30 -21.28
N SER A 19 -11.68 0.10 -21.60
CA SER A 19 -11.43 -1.08 -20.76
C SER A 19 -9.98 -1.55 -20.91
N TYR A 20 -9.26 -1.72 -19.80
CA TYR A 20 -7.87 -2.20 -19.83
C TYR A 20 -7.77 -3.60 -20.46
N ASN A 21 -8.73 -4.48 -20.15
CA ASN A 21 -8.75 -5.86 -20.62
C ASN A 21 -9.41 -6.02 -21.98
N ALA A 22 -10.56 -5.38 -22.21
CA ALA A 22 -11.31 -5.57 -23.45
C ALA A 22 -10.77 -4.73 -24.62
N GLU A 23 -10.08 -3.62 -24.34
CA GLU A 23 -9.60 -2.66 -25.34
C GLU A 23 -8.11 -2.35 -25.16
N ASN A 24 -7.32 -3.35 -24.79
CA ASN A 24 -5.92 -3.19 -24.40
C ASN A 24 -5.09 -2.41 -25.44
N ASP A 25 -5.21 -2.75 -26.73
CA ASP A 25 -4.50 -2.06 -27.81
C ASP A 25 -4.78 -0.55 -27.87
N ARG A 26 -6.01 -0.14 -27.52
CA ARG A 26 -6.39 1.28 -27.43
C ARG A 26 -5.93 1.90 -26.12
N TYR A 27 -5.96 1.13 -25.03
CA TYR A 27 -5.59 1.57 -23.70
C TYR A 27 -4.10 1.92 -23.60
N ILE A 28 -3.23 1.02 -24.07
CA ILE A 28 -1.78 1.13 -23.84
C ILE A 28 -1.13 2.28 -24.62
N VAL A 29 -1.80 2.76 -25.67
CA VAL A 29 -1.33 3.87 -26.50
C VAL A 29 -1.83 5.23 -26.01
N THR A 30 -2.66 5.28 -24.96
CA THR A 30 -3.15 6.54 -24.40
C THR A 30 -2.04 7.32 -23.70
N GLU A 31 -2.12 8.65 -23.75
CA GLU A 31 -1.15 9.52 -23.09
C GLU A 31 -1.17 9.33 -21.57
N GLU A 32 -2.36 9.10 -21.00
CA GLU A 32 -2.58 8.87 -19.59
C GLU A 32 -1.80 7.63 -19.11
N PHE A 33 -1.97 6.49 -19.79
CA PHE A 33 -1.28 5.25 -19.42
C PHE A 33 0.23 5.32 -19.66
N GLN A 34 0.66 5.94 -20.76
CA GLN A 34 2.08 6.15 -21.02
C GLN A 34 2.72 7.01 -19.92
N ARG A 35 2.02 8.05 -19.47
CA ARG A 35 2.46 8.90 -18.36
C ARG A 35 2.53 8.13 -17.05
N LEU A 36 1.53 7.29 -16.75
CA LEU A 36 1.53 6.43 -15.56
C LEU A 36 2.75 5.51 -15.54
N ASN A 37 2.98 4.77 -16.63
CA ASN A 37 4.12 3.87 -16.75
C ASN A 37 5.44 4.61 -16.65
N GLN A 38 5.54 5.79 -17.27
CA GLN A 38 6.75 6.60 -17.20
C GLN A 38 7.05 7.02 -15.75
N VAL A 39 6.05 7.51 -15.00
CA VAL A 39 6.21 7.91 -13.60
C VAL A 39 6.66 6.72 -12.73
N ILE A 40 6.02 5.56 -12.87
CA ILE A 40 6.38 4.36 -12.12
C ILE A 40 7.82 3.92 -12.47
N ASN A 41 8.16 3.84 -13.75
CA ASN A 41 9.48 3.41 -14.21
C ASN A 41 10.59 4.38 -13.79
N ASP A 42 10.34 5.69 -13.93
CA ASP A 42 11.27 6.72 -13.50
C ASP A 42 11.50 6.63 -11.98
N PHE A 43 10.44 6.39 -11.21
CA PHE A 43 10.54 6.22 -9.77
C PHE A 43 11.31 4.95 -9.39
N ASP A 44 11.00 3.81 -9.99
CA ASP A 44 11.69 2.52 -9.74
C ASP A 44 13.20 2.64 -10.02
N CYS A 45 13.54 3.24 -11.15
CA CYS A 45 14.92 3.32 -11.62
C CYS A 45 15.75 4.39 -10.88
N LYS A 46 15.16 5.54 -10.53
CA LYS A 46 15.90 6.71 -10.01
C LYS A 46 15.79 6.87 -8.50
N TYR A 47 14.63 6.59 -7.93
CA TYR A 47 14.29 7.05 -6.58
C TYR A 47 14.05 5.92 -5.58
N LYS A 48 13.48 4.79 -6.02
CA LYS A 48 13.05 3.67 -5.15
C LYS A 48 14.07 3.32 -4.08
N LYS A 49 15.31 2.99 -4.50
CA LYS A 49 16.34 2.53 -3.56
C LYS A 49 16.61 3.58 -2.47
N SER A 50 16.86 4.82 -2.86
CA SER A 50 17.17 5.90 -1.92
C SER A 50 16.02 6.23 -0.97
N ILE A 51 14.78 6.19 -1.47
CA ILE A 51 13.58 6.45 -0.66
C ILE A 51 13.32 5.28 0.29
N SER A 52 13.44 4.05 -0.19
CA SER A 52 13.30 2.83 0.62
C SER A 52 14.29 2.80 1.79
N GLU A 53 15.57 3.03 1.50
CA GLU A 53 16.62 3.12 2.53
C GLU A 53 16.32 4.24 3.54
N LYS A 54 15.86 5.41 3.09
CA LYS A 54 15.47 6.51 3.98
C LYS A 54 14.32 6.12 4.89
N ILE A 55 13.28 5.48 4.37
CA ILE A 55 12.10 5.05 5.13
C ILE A 55 12.49 4.00 6.17
N LEU A 56 13.21 2.96 5.75
CA LEU A 56 13.65 1.88 6.65
C LEU A 56 14.54 2.41 7.77
N LYS A 57 15.42 3.37 7.47
CA LYS A 57 16.26 4.03 8.46
C LYS A 57 15.47 4.76 9.55
N GLU A 58 14.30 5.32 9.24
CA GLU A 58 13.45 5.95 10.25
C GLU A 58 12.85 4.95 11.25
N PHE A 59 12.79 3.66 10.87
CA PHE A 59 12.30 2.57 11.69
C PHE A 59 13.42 1.80 12.44
N GLU A 60 14.68 1.90 12.02
CA GLU A 60 15.82 1.11 12.57
C GLU A 60 15.99 1.20 14.08
N ASN A 61 15.68 2.35 14.69
CA ASN A 61 15.86 2.57 16.13
C ASN A 61 14.75 1.96 16.99
N ASP A 62 13.64 1.54 16.37
CA ASP A 62 12.54 0.87 17.06
C ASP A 62 12.75 -0.66 17.01
N TYR A 63 12.66 -1.32 18.16
CA TYR A 63 12.99 -2.74 18.25
C TYR A 63 12.06 -3.65 17.43
N THR A 64 10.85 -3.21 17.10
CA THR A 64 9.91 -3.95 16.25
C THR A 64 9.91 -3.41 14.84
N LEU A 65 9.81 -2.09 14.67
CA LEU A 65 9.68 -1.50 13.33
C LEU A 65 10.96 -1.68 12.50
N LYS A 66 12.13 -1.88 13.11
CA LYS A 66 13.36 -2.22 12.38
C LYS A 66 13.24 -3.47 11.49
N ASN A 67 12.23 -4.30 11.72
CA ASN A 67 11.97 -5.51 10.95
C ASN A 67 11.07 -5.25 9.73
N PHE A 68 10.69 -4.00 9.45
CA PHE A 68 10.04 -3.65 8.19
C PHE A 68 10.90 -4.07 7.00
N GLN A 69 10.25 -4.64 5.99
CA GLN A 69 10.89 -5.08 4.75
C GLN A 69 10.20 -4.43 3.56
N ASP A 70 10.99 -4.09 2.54
CA ASP A 70 10.50 -3.57 1.27
C ASP A 70 9.98 -4.71 0.38
N PHE A 71 8.69 -4.67 0.06
CA PHE A 71 7.95 -5.59 -0.81
C PHE A 71 7.41 -4.87 -2.05
N THR A 72 8.04 -3.77 -2.48
CA THR A 72 7.58 -2.96 -3.61
C THR A 72 7.70 -3.70 -4.95
N LEU A 73 6.58 -3.85 -5.67
CA LEU A 73 6.47 -4.59 -6.94
C LEU A 73 6.11 -3.69 -8.14
N PHE A 74 6.89 -2.65 -8.41
CA PHE A 74 6.64 -1.74 -9.56
C PHE A 74 6.59 -2.44 -10.92
N HIS A 75 7.31 -3.54 -11.11
CA HIS A 75 7.24 -4.36 -12.33
C HIS A 75 5.87 -5.04 -12.55
N TRP A 76 5.01 -5.09 -11.54
CA TRP A 76 3.60 -5.54 -11.65
C TRP A 76 2.66 -4.35 -11.90
N GLY A 77 3.20 -3.15 -12.09
CA GLY A 77 2.44 -1.94 -12.31
C GLY A 77 1.89 -1.32 -11.04
N ASP A 78 2.37 -1.68 -9.84
CA ASP A 78 1.96 -1.04 -8.57
C ASP A 78 2.24 0.47 -8.58
N ARG A 79 1.36 1.25 -7.95
CA ARG A 79 1.44 2.72 -7.86
C ARG A 79 1.98 3.18 -6.51
N CYS A 80 2.45 2.24 -5.68
CA CYS A 80 2.99 2.54 -4.37
C CYS A 80 4.22 1.70 -4.04
N MET A 81 5.03 2.23 -3.12
CA MET A 81 5.96 1.42 -2.34
C MET A 81 5.18 0.64 -1.28
N THR A 82 5.56 -0.60 -1.06
CA THR A 82 4.93 -1.49 -0.08
C THR A 82 5.97 -1.93 0.93
N PHE A 83 5.75 -1.64 2.20
CA PHE A 83 6.59 -2.13 3.29
C PHE A 83 5.75 -3.01 4.19
N ASN A 84 6.23 -4.20 4.52
CA ASN A 84 5.51 -5.12 5.39
C ASN A 84 6.25 -5.34 6.70
N LEU A 85 5.48 -5.46 7.76
CA LEU A 85 5.92 -5.85 9.09
C LEU A 85 5.01 -6.99 9.59
N SER A 86 5.62 -8.10 9.97
CA SER A 86 4.92 -9.20 10.61
C SER A 86 4.89 -9.00 12.13
N ILE A 87 3.71 -9.11 12.73
CA ILE A 87 3.48 -8.93 14.17
C ILE A 87 2.72 -10.15 14.67
N ILE A 88 3.10 -10.68 15.83
CA ILE A 88 2.30 -11.70 16.51
C ILE A 88 1.68 -11.04 17.74
N GLU A 89 0.36 -11.10 17.82
CA GLU A 89 -0.43 -10.59 18.93
C GLU A 89 -1.58 -11.57 19.20
N ASN A 90 -1.80 -11.94 20.47
CA ASN A 90 -2.88 -12.84 20.89
C ASN A 90 -2.93 -14.18 20.13
N ARG A 91 -1.75 -14.76 19.85
CA ARG A 91 -1.53 -15.99 19.06
C ARG A 91 -1.89 -15.87 17.58
N GLU A 92 -2.08 -14.66 17.08
CA GLU A 92 -2.44 -14.41 15.70
C GLU A 92 -1.29 -13.68 14.98
N LEU A 93 -1.06 -14.05 13.72
CA LEU A 93 -0.04 -13.41 12.89
C LEU A 93 -0.67 -12.32 12.05
N TYR A 94 -0.28 -11.08 12.28
CA TYR A 94 -0.68 -9.94 11.50
C TYR A 94 0.43 -9.54 10.53
N THR A 95 0.04 -9.12 9.33
CA THR A 95 0.91 -8.36 8.42
C THR A 95 0.39 -6.94 8.37
N VAL A 96 1.21 -6.01 8.85
CA VAL A 96 1.00 -4.57 8.69
C VAL A 96 1.72 -4.13 7.43
N SER A 97 0.97 -3.65 6.45
CA SER A 97 1.46 -3.13 5.18
C SER A 97 1.34 -1.62 5.16
N LEU A 98 2.47 -0.93 5.12
CA LEU A 98 2.56 0.50 4.83
C LEU A 98 2.67 0.68 3.31
N LEU A 99 1.68 1.35 2.73
CA LEU A 99 1.57 1.61 1.30
C LEU A 99 1.78 3.10 1.06
N ILE A 100 2.82 3.48 0.32
CA ILE A 100 3.17 4.89 0.05
C ILE A 100 3.02 5.16 -1.44
N SER A 101 2.10 6.04 -1.81
CA SER A 101 1.81 6.34 -3.22
C SER A 101 2.98 7.04 -3.89
N VAL A 102 3.22 6.67 -5.16
CA VAL A 102 4.17 7.35 -6.05
C VAL A 102 3.50 8.52 -6.77
N LEU A 103 2.17 8.52 -6.89
CA LEU A 103 1.42 9.53 -7.65
C LEU A 103 1.14 10.80 -6.84
N ALA A 104 1.12 10.68 -5.51
CA ALA A 104 0.86 11.79 -4.59
C ALA A 104 1.48 11.51 -3.22
N PRO A 105 1.75 12.53 -2.37
CA PRO A 105 2.39 12.36 -1.06
C PRO A 105 1.39 11.83 -0.01
N TYR A 106 0.79 10.68 -0.31
CA TYR A 106 -0.15 9.98 0.56
C TYR A 106 0.33 8.58 0.90
N TYR A 107 -0.05 8.12 2.08
CA TYR A 107 0.11 6.74 2.50
C TYR A 107 -1.21 6.15 3.00
N THR A 108 -1.28 4.83 3.04
CA THR A 108 -2.28 4.09 3.81
C THR A 108 -1.63 2.92 4.52
N ILE A 109 -2.29 2.43 5.57
CA ILE A 109 -1.84 1.24 6.31
C ILE A 109 -2.94 0.21 6.22
N LYS A 110 -2.59 -0.99 5.76
CA LYS A 110 -3.46 -2.15 5.80
C LYS A 110 -2.95 -3.09 6.87
N CYS A 111 -3.86 -3.64 7.67
CA CYS A 111 -3.56 -4.76 8.54
C CYS A 111 -4.27 -6.01 7.99
N GLN A 112 -3.55 -7.11 7.90
CA GLN A 112 -4.13 -8.38 7.49
C GLN A 112 -3.80 -9.44 8.52
N LYS A 113 -4.84 -10.05 9.08
CA LYS A 113 -4.72 -11.25 9.89
C LYS A 113 -4.40 -12.44 8.99
N ASN A 114 -3.38 -13.20 9.35
CA ASN A 114 -2.95 -14.41 8.67
C ASN A 114 -3.25 -15.62 9.55
N MET A 115 -3.66 -16.72 8.90
CA MET A 115 -3.86 -17.99 9.57
C MET A 115 -2.50 -18.64 9.88
N ILE A 116 -1.97 -18.36 11.07
CA ILE A 116 -0.68 -18.87 11.52
C ILE A 116 -0.70 -20.40 11.75
N GLU A 117 -1.87 -20.97 12.06
CA GLU A 117 -2.08 -22.42 12.26
C GLU A 117 -1.81 -23.26 11.00
N LEU A 118 -1.90 -22.65 9.82
CA LEU A 118 -1.56 -23.33 8.56
C LEU A 118 -0.05 -23.52 8.38
N LEU A 119 0.76 -22.73 9.10
CA LEU A 119 2.21 -22.66 8.92
C LEU A 119 3.00 -23.12 10.15
N PHE A 120 2.41 -23.04 11.35
CA PHE A 120 3.07 -23.31 12.61
C PHE A 120 2.17 -24.07 13.59
N SER A 121 2.77 -24.93 14.42
CA SER A 121 2.08 -25.55 15.55
C SER A 121 1.81 -24.55 16.66
N GLU A 122 0.77 -24.77 17.48
CA GLU A 122 0.46 -23.94 18.66
C GLU A 122 1.66 -23.72 19.57
N SER A 123 2.46 -24.76 19.81
CA SER A 123 3.68 -24.69 20.63
C SER A 123 4.72 -23.74 20.05
N ARG A 124 4.83 -23.68 18.72
CA ARG A 124 5.76 -22.79 18.02
C ARG A 124 5.26 -21.34 18.03
N ILE A 125 3.95 -21.14 17.96
CA ILE A 125 3.33 -19.81 18.09
C ILE A 125 3.56 -19.25 19.49
N ALA A 126 3.32 -20.05 20.52
CA ALA A 126 3.58 -19.66 21.91
C ALA A 126 5.05 -19.33 22.15
N GLU A 127 5.98 -20.12 21.61
CA GLU A 127 7.42 -19.82 21.69
C GLU A 127 7.80 -18.50 21.01
N LEU A 128 7.17 -18.19 19.86
CA LEU A 128 7.40 -16.93 19.15
C LEU A 128 6.83 -15.73 19.92
N GLU A 129 5.66 -15.88 20.56
CA GLU A 129 5.11 -14.85 21.46
C GLU A 129 5.96 -14.65 22.72
N GLU A 130 6.38 -15.73 23.39
CA GLU A 130 7.21 -15.63 24.60
C GLU A 130 8.58 -14.98 24.32
N LYS A 131 9.11 -15.20 23.11
CA LYS A 131 10.34 -14.55 22.64
C LYS A 131 10.10 -13.15 22.09
N ASN A 132 8.84 -12.74 21.92
CA ASN A 132 8.51 -11.43 21.40
C ASN A 132 8.82 -10.37 22.46
N LEU A 133 9.73 -9.45 22.12
CA LEU A 133 10.06 -8.31 22.97
C LEU A 133 9.00 -7.20 22.86
N GLU A 134 8.07 -7.32 21.90
CA GLU A 134 6.99 -6.38 21.68
C GLU A 134 5.89 -6.50 22.75
N LYS A 135 5.68 -5.39 23.44
CA LYS A 135 4.67 -5.24 24.50
C LYS A 135 3.53 -4.31 24.09
N ARG A 136 3.73 -3.53 23.01
CA ARG A 136 2.70 -2.69 22.43
C ARG A 136 1.68 -3.56 21.72
N ASN A 137 0.42 -3.15 21.78
CA ASN A 137 -0.59 -3.78 20.96
C ASN A 137 -0.46 -3.32 19.49
N LEU A 138 -1.13 -4.02 18.59
CA LEU A 138 -1.14 -3.71 17.16
C LEU A 138 -1.53 -2.25 16.87
N LYS A 139 -2.52 -1.71 17.59
CA LYS A 139 -2.98 -0.32 17.42
C LYS A 139 -1.89 0.69 17.76
N ASP A 140 -1.15 0.48 18.84
CA ASP A 140 -0.04 1.34 19.25
C ASP A 140 1.11 1.28 18.25
N ILE A 141 1.35 0.11 17.66
CA ILE A 141 2.33 -0.06 16.58
C ILE A 141 1.91 0.72 15.33
N ILE A 142 0.65 0.62 14.92
CA ILE A 142 0.10 1.40 13.80
C ILE A 142 0.22 2.90 14.06
N LEU A 143 -0.20 3.39 15.23
CA LEU A 143 -0.06 4.81 15.60
C LEU A 143 1.40 5.27 15.56
N LYS A 144 2.35 4.42 15.95
CA LYS A 144 3.77 4.75 15.87
C LYS A 144 4.26 4.85 14.43
N ILE A 145 3.80 3.96 13.54
CA ILE A 145 4.11 4.02 12.11
C ILE A 145 3.55 5.33 11.52
N GLU A 146 2.29 5.66 11.82
CA GLU A 146 1.64 6.89 11.36
C GLU A 146 2.43 8.13 11.78
N SER A 147 2.78 8.26 13.06
CA SER A 147 3.60 9.38 13.57
C SER A 147 4.94 9.49 12.84
N ILE A 148 5.65 8.38 12.58
CA ILE A 148 6.92 8.43 11.83
C ILE A 148 6.68 8.90 10.38
N VAL A 149 5.66 8.37 9.71
CA VAL A 149 5.38 8.68 8.32
C VAL A 149 4.92 10.13 8.14
N GLU A 150 4.09 10.65 9.04
CA GLU A 150 3.59 12.01 8.97
C GLU A 150 4.63 13.04 9.42
N GLU A 151 5.31 12.82 10.54
CA GLU A 151 6.21 13.83 11.12
C GLU A 151 7.59 13.84 10.45
N LYS A 152 8.10 12.68 10.04
CA LYS A 152 9.47 12.57 9.52
C LYS A 152 9.53 12.41 8.00
N LEU A 153 8.59 11.66 7.43
CA LEU A 153 8.54 11.40 6.00
C LEU A 153 7.63 12.40 5.26
N LEU A 154 6.82 13.17 5.99
CA LEU A 154 5.95 14.24 5.47
C LEU A 154 4.89 13.74 4.47
N TYR A 155 4.45 12.50 4.61
CA TYR A 155 3.29 11.98 3.88
C TYR A 155 2.03 12.21 4.68
N ASN A 156 0.90 12.38 3.99
CA ASN A 156 -0.40 12.49 4.67
C ASN A 156 -1.14 11.15 4.60
N LYS A 157 -1.91 10.80 5.63
CA LYS A 157 -2.80 9.65 5.54
C LYS A 157 -3.85 9.89 4.46
N PHE A 158 -4.08 8.88 3.61
CA PHE A 158 -5.12 8.96 2.57
C PHE A 158 -6.49 9.03 3.24
N PRO A 159 -7.41 9.91 2.80
CA PRO A 159 -8.70 10.04 3.47
C PRO A 159 -9.53 8.76 3.30
N ASN A 160 -9.92 8.15 4.43
CA ASN A 160 -10.58 6.84 4.45
C ASN A 160 -11.94 6.89 3.74
N GLU A 161 -12.63 8.02 3.80
CA GLU A 161 -13.98 8.21 3.26
C GLU A 161 -14.02 8.06 1.73
N ILE A 162 -12.90 8.35 1.06
CA ILE A 162 -12.78 8.28 -0.41
C ILE A 162 -11.95 7.09 -0.88
N LEU A 163 -11.25 6.39 0.02
CA LEU A 163 -10.36 5.28 -0.32
C LEU A 163 -11.09 4.18 -1.11
N ASN A 164 -12.34 3.91 -0.72
CA ASN A 164 -13.22 2.92 -1.35
C ASN A 164 -14.16 3.50 -2.42
N LEU A 165 -14.07 4.79 -2.72
CA LEU A 165 -14.91 5.42 -3.73
C LEU A 165 -14.55 4.91 -5.12
N ILE A 166 -15.57 4.51 -5.87
CA ILE A 166 -15.45 4.00 -7.24
C ILE A 166 -15.31 5.18 -8.21
N VAL A 167 -14.35 5.07 -9.12
CA VAL A 167 -14.20 5.93 -10.28
C VAL A 167 -14.83 5.21 -11.47
N GLU A 168 -16.12 5.47 -11.67
CA GLU A 168 -17.04 4.72 -12.53
C GLU A 168 -16.52 4.47 -13.96
N ASP A 169 -15.80 5.44 -14.53
CA ASP A 169 -15.39 5.46 -15.93
C ASP A 169 -13.94 5.02 -16.15
N ILE A 170 -13.30 4.39 -15.16
CA ILE A 170 -11.93 3.87 -15.25
C ILE A 170 -11.90 2.36 -15.10
N SER A 171 -11.02 1.72 -15.87
CA SER A 171 -10.60 0.33 -15.70
C SER A 171 -9.09 0.25 -15.67
N PHE A 172 -8.53 -0.67 -14.88
CA PHE A 172 -7.09 -0.94 -14.85
C PHE A 172 -6.82 -2.34 -14.32
N GLN A 173 -6.03 -3.13 -15.06
CA GLN A 173 -5.67 -4.50 -14.69
C GLN A 173 -6.93 -5.33 -14.33
N GLU A 174 -7.02 -5.88 -13.11
CA GLU A 174 -8.14 -6.72 -12.68
C GLU A 174 -9.43 -5.94 -12.41
N ALA A 175 -9.38 -4.61 -12.33
CA ALA A 175 -10.54 -3.78 -12.07
C ALA A 175 -11.23 -3.36 -13.39
N GLU A 176 -12.44 -3.86 -13.60
CA GLU A 176 -13.31 -3.45 -14.70
C GLU A 176 -13.92 -2.06 -14.45
N ILE A 177 -14.50 -1.48 -15.51
CA ILE A 177 -15.28 -0.23 -15.44
C ILE A 177 -16.40 -0.42 -14.41
N GLY A 178 -16.59 0.56 -13.53
CA GLY A 178 -17.53 0.49 -12.41
C GLY A 178 -17.00 -0.22 -11.15
N TYR A 179 -15.76 -0.72 -11.16
CA TYR A 179 -15.16 -1.39 -9.99
C TYR A 179 -13.83 -0.78 -9.53
N PHE A 180 -13.23 0.10 -10.34
CA PHE A 180 -11.95 0.73 -10.01
C PHE A 180 -12.10 1.76 -8.89
N LYS A 181 -11.42 1.57 -7.77
CA LYS A 181 -11.49 2.45 -6.59
C LYS A 181 -10.31 3.44 -6.54
N MET A 182 -10.45 4.49 -5.74
CA MET A 182 -9.33 5.39 -5.41
C MET A 182 -8.14 4.62 -4.83
N PHE A 183 -8.36 3.60 -3.99
CA PHE A 183 -7.30 2.73 -3.52
C PHE A 183 -6.48 2.14 -4.68
N ASN A 184 -7.16 1.61 -5.70
CA ASN A 184 -6.49 1.05 -6.87
C ASN A 184 -5.70 2.13 -7.62
N ALA A 185 -6.22 3.34 -7.74
CA ALA A 185 -5.53 4.43 -8.43
C ALA A 185 -4.20 4.81 -7.76
N PHE A 186 -4.15 4.90 -6.43
CA PHE A 186 -2.98 5.43 -5.73
C PHE A 186 -2.03 4.38 -5.16
N PHE A 187 -2.50 3.15 -4.97
CA PHE A 187 -1.74 2.08 -4.32
C PHE A 187 -1.59 0.86 -5.22
N ASN A 188 -2.31 -0.22 -4.97
CA ASN A 188 -2.21 -1.45 -5.75
C ASN A 188 -3.59 -2.10 -5.90
N ASN A 189 -3.63 -3.29 -6.50
CA ASN A 189 -4.88 -4.04 -6.69
C ASN A 189 -5.14 -5.07 -5.60
N LEU A 190 -4.41 -5.01 -4.49
CA LEU A 190 -4.73 -5.86 -3.36
C LEU A 190 -6.12 -5.50 -2.86
N MET A 191 -6.99 -6.49 -2.70
CA MET A 191 -8.29 -6.29 -2.10
C MET A 191 -8.11 -5.72 -0.69
N MET A 192 -8.72 -4.58 -0.42
CA MET A 192 -9.00 -4.18 0.95
C MET A 192 -10.10 -5.08 1.48
N THR A 193 -9.71 -6.13 2.18
CA THR A 193 -10.59 -6.76 3.16
C THR A 193 -10.81 -5.72 4.24
N GLU A 194 -12.06 -5.34 4.50
CA GLU A 194 -12.38 -4.51 5.67
C GLU A 194 -11.73 -5.18 6.88
N ASN A 195 -10.98 -4.39 7.67
CA ASN A 195 -10.47 -4.87 8.93
C ASN A 195 -11.68 -5.38 9.72
N GLU A 196 -11.69 -6.66 10.08
CA GLU A 196 -12.58 -7.14 11.14
C GLU A 196 -12.28 -6.28 12.37
N GLU A 197 -13.29 -5.51 12.80
CA GLU A 197 -13.26 -4.64 13.98
C GLU A 197 -12.89 -5.41 15.25
#